data_AF-A0A9E5EXH7-F1
#
_entry.id   AF-A0A9E5EXH7-F1
#
_cell.length_a   1.000
_cell.length_b   1.000
_cell.length_c   1.000
_cell.angle_alpha   90.00
_cell.angle_beta   90.00
_cell.angle_gamma   90.00
#
_symmetry.space_group_name_H-M   'P 1'
#
loop_
_entity.id
_entity.type
_entity.pdbx_description
1 polymer ?
#
loop_
_entity_poly.entity_id
_entity_poly.type
_entity_poly.pdbx_seq_one_letter_code
_entity_poly.pdbx_strand_id
1 'polypeptide(L)'
;MRRSDTDIPLIQKLPAGPIDIIGDVHGEAEALNALLAHLGYTATGHPQGRSLAFVGDLVDRGPDSPAVVRKVQSLIQAGVAQCILGNHEMNILRGLTKQGNAWISGKTESLDNTSTIHPQATVNLTEREEMVNFFKTLPVALERDDLRVVHACWDNSCIELIRNDPNSLETFERHMLRIDREIESH
;
A
#
# COMPACT_ATOMS: atom_id res chain seq x y z
N MET A 1 -23.82 18.81 7.80
CA MET A 1 -23.41 17.53 7.23
C MET A 1 -22.19 17.07 8.03
N ARG A 2 -22.37 16.16 9.00
CA ARG A 2 -21.26 15.68 9.84
C ARG A 2 -20.53 14.59 9.06
N ARG A 3 -19.23 14.78 8.80
CA ARG A 3 -18.34 13.71 8.32
C ARG A 3 -18.29 12.61 9.38
N SER A 4 -18.46 11.36 8.99
CA SER A 4 -18.21 10.20 9.87
C SER A 4 -16.70 10.01 10.03
N ASP A 5 -16.26 9.47 11.17
CA ASP A 5 -14.84 9.19 11.48
C ASP A 5 -14.16 8.19 10.52
N THR A 6 -14.89 7.71 9.49
CA THR A 6 -14.43 6.81 8.43
C THR A 6 -14.07 7.52 7.11
N ASP A 7 -14.28 8.82 6.97
CA ASP A 7 -13.95 9.57 5.75
C ASP A 7 -12.48 10.02 5.74
N ILE A 8 -11.56 9.05 5.66
CA ILE A 8 -10.14 9.33 5.52
C ILE A 8 -9.87 9.76 4.07
N PRO A 9 -9.33 10.96 3.82
CA PRO A 9 -9.08 11.42 2.45
C PRO A 9 -8.08 10.51 1.73
N LEU A 10 -8.31 10.30 0.43
CA LEU A 10 -7.38 9.56 -0.43
C LEU A 10 -6.04 10.26 -0.66
N ILE A 11 -6.00 11.57 -0.47
CA ILE A 11 -4.80 12.38 -0.51
C ILE A 11 -4.53 12.89 0.90
N GLN A 12 -3.44 12.42 1.51
CA GLN A 12 -3.07 12.82 2.87
C GLN A 12 -1.82 13.68 2.89
N LYS A 13 -1.62 14.42 3.97
CA LYS A 13 -0.42 15.24 4.15
C LYS A 13 0.74 14.41 4.66
N LEU A 14 1.94 14.67 4.14
CA LEU A 14 3.19 14.20 4.73
C LEU A 14 3.54 15.02 5.98
N PRO A 15 4.23 14.42 6.97
CA PRO A 15 4.77 15.17 8.09
C PRO A 15 5.83 16.19 7.63
N ALA A 16 6.02 17.21 8.45
CA ALA A 16 7.15 18.11 8.31
C ALA A 16 8.46 17.39 8.68
N GLY A 17 9.58 17.88 8.15
CA GLY A 17 10.91 17.37 8.47
C GLY A 17 11.45 16.32 7.49
N PRO A 18 12.57 15.67 7.86
CA PRO A 18 13.23 14.69 7.01
C PRO A 18 12.40 13.41 6.84
N ILE A 19 12.46 12.83 5.65
CA ILE A 19 11.70 11.63 5.30
C ILE A 19 12.56 10.64 4.51
N ASP A 20 12.41 9.36 4.82
CA ASP A 20 12.93 8.25 4.03
C ASP A 20 11.81 7.62 3.22
N ILE A 21 11.97 7.59 1.90
CA ILE A 21 11.00 6.98 0.98
C ILE A 21 11.46 5.56 0.66
N ILE A 22 10.60 4.59 0.93
CA ILE A 22 10.86 3.18 0.68
C ILE A 22 10.03 2.73 -0.52
N GLY A 23 10.73 2.15 -1.51
CA GLY A 23 10.16 1.59 -2.73
C GLY A 23 9.38 0.30 -2.49
N ASP A 24 9.02 -0.37 -3.59
CA ASP A 24 8.32 -1.66 -3.59
C ASP A 24 9.05 -2.69 -2.72
N VAL A 25 8.33 -3.30 -1.78
CA VAL A 25 8.91 -4.26 -0.82
C VAL A 25 8.61 -5.69 -1.25
N HIS A 26 7.43 -5.95 -1.81
CA HIS A 26 7.06 -7.25 -2.36
C HIS A 26 7.35 -8.44 -1.45
N GLY A 27 6.89 -8.42 -0.19
CA GLY A 27 7.04 -9.55 0.72
C GLY A 27 8.47 -9.85 1.20
N GLU A 28 9.45 -8.99 0.90
CA GLU A 28 10.85 -9.13 1.34
C GLU A 28 11.05 -8.66 2.80
N ALA A 29 10.45 -9.38 3.74
CA ALA A 29 10.44 -9.01 5.16
C ALA A 29 11.84 -8.91 5.78
N GLU A 30 12.77 -9.81 5.41
CA GLU A 30 14.14 -9.77 5.91
C GLU A 30 14.90 -8.54 5.40
N ALA A 31 14.80 -8.27 4.10
CA ALA A 31 15.43 -7.09 3.49
C ALA A 31 14.86 -5.79 4.06
N LEU A 32 13.54 -5.70 4.27
CA LEU A 32 12.91 -4.55 4.92
C LEU A 32 13.45 -4.34 6.34
N ASN A 33 13.53 -5.40 7.15
CA ASN A 33 14.05 -5.28 8.51
C ASN A 33 15.53 -4.87 8.54
N ALA A 34 16.34 -5.42 7.62
CA ALA A 34 17.75 -5.04 7.48
C ALA A 34 17.90 -3.56 7.07
N LEU A 35 17.08 -3.08 6.14
CA LEU A 35 17.07 -1.69 5.71
C LEU A 35 16.68 -0.74 6.85
N LEU A 36 15.59 -1.06 7.56
CA LEU A 36 15.14 -0.24 8.70
C LEU A 36 16.20 -0.18 9.81
N ALA A 37 16.87 -1.30 10.09
CA ALA A 37 17.97 -1.34 11.05
C ALA A 37 19.17 -0.52 10.58
N HIS A 38 19.55 -0.63 9.30
CA HIS A 38 20.63 0.16 8.70
C HIS A 38 20.36 1.67 8.77
N LEU A 39 19.11 2.07 8.50
CA LEU A 39 18.66 3.45 8.60
C LEU A 39 18.50 3.92 10.06
N GLY A 40 18.58 3.05 11.07
CA GLY A 40 18.50 3.42 12.48
C GLY A 40 17.08 3.56 13.02
N TYR A 41 16.07 3.00 12.36
CA TYR A 41 14.69 3.00 12.84
C TYR A 41 14.47 1.98 13.95
N THR A 42 13.70 2.38 14.95
CA THR A 42 13.16 1.51 16.00
C THR A 42 11.65 1.39 15.87
N ALA A 43 11.01 0.58 16.72
CA ALA A 43 9.55 0.47 16.76
C ALA A 43 8.84 1.79 17.13
N THR A 44 9.53 2.72 17.78
CA THR A 44 8.96 3.99 18.25
C THR A 44 9.44 5.20 17.44
N GLY A 45 10.28 4.99 16.42
CA GLY A 45 10.75 6.04 15.52
C GLY A 45 12.26 6.06 15.32
N HIS A 46 12.72 7.15 14.70
CA HIS A 46 14.13 7.40 14.41
C HIS A 46 14.70 8.46 15.37
N PRO A 47 15.92 8.30 15.93
CA PRO A 47 16.49 9.22 16.93
C PRO A 47 16.67 10.67 16.43
N GLN A 48 16.77 10.86 15.11
CA GLN A 48 16.84 12.19 14.49
C GLN A 48 15.47 12.74 14.07
N GLY A 49 14.36 12.11 14.46
CA GLY A 49 13.00 12.55 14.11
C GLY A 49 12.64 12.39 12.63
N ARG A 50 13.28 11.44 11.92
CA ARG A 50 12.95 11.11 10.53
C ARG A 50 11.66 10.29 10.47
N SER A 51 10.87 10.50 9.43
CA SER A 51 9.64 9.74 9.14
C SER A 51 9.85 8.77 7.97
N LEU A 52 9.00 7.74 7.85
CA LEU A 52 9.00 6.82 6.70
C LEU A 52 7.79 7.09 5.80
N ALA A 53 7.98 7.01 4.49
CA ALA A 53 6.90 6.87 3.52
C ALA A 53 7.12 5.64 2.62
N PHE A 54 6.19 4.70 2.64
CA PHE A 54 6.16 3.57 1.73
C PHE A 54 5.32 3.91 0.49
N VAL A 55 5.83 3.58 -0.71
CA VAL A 55 5.19 3.90 -1.99
C VAL A 55 4.17 2.86 -2.47
N GLY A 56 3.77 1.92 -1.60
CA GLY A 56 2.89 0.80 -1.94
C GLY A 56 3.66 -0.46 -2.31
N ASP A 57 2.96 -1.45 -2.87
CA ASP A 57 3.52 -2.74 -3.31
C ASP A 57 4.32 -3.42 -2.19
N LEU A 58 3.67 -3.54 -1.05
CA LEU A 58 4.18 -4.23 0.12
C LEU A 58 4.16 -5.75 -0.08
N VAL A 59 3.24 -6.24 -0.90
CA VAL A 59 2.90 -7.66 -1.02
C VAL A 59 3.22 -8.25 -2.39
N ASP A 60 3.00 -9.56 -2.48
CA ASP A 60 3.24 -10.44 -3.62
C ASP A 60 4.72 -10.66 -3.93
N ARG A 61 5.01 -11.69 -4.74
CA ARG A 61 6.34 -12.11 -5.23
C ARG A 61 7.28 -12.66 -4.15
N GLY A 62 7.65 -11.89 -3.14
CA GLY A 62 8.60 -12.33 -2.11
C GLY A 62 8.02 -13.31 -1.10
N PRO A 63 8.86 -13.82 -0.19
CA PRO A 63 8.55 -14.98 0.63
C PRO A 63 7.57 -14.72 1.77
N ASP A 64 7.41 -13.49 2.27
CA ASP A 64 6.62 -13.21 3.46
C ASP A 64 5.88 -11.85 3.41
N SER A 65 4.90 -11.78 2.51
CA SER A 65 3.94 -10.65 2.45
C SER A 65 3.24 -10.38 3.79
N PRO A 66 2.79 -11.40 4.56
CA PRO A 66 2.18 -11.19 5.87
C PRO A 66 3.08 -10.46 6.88
N ALA A 67 4.36 -10.83 6.98
CA ALA A 67 5.29 -10.16 7.88
C ALA A 67 5.57 -8.70 7.47
N VAL A 68 5.70 -8.42 6.16
CA VAL A 68 5.87 -7.04 5.68
C VAL A 68 4.68 -6.17 6.08
N VAL A 69 3.46 -6.62 5.83
CA VAL A 69 2.25 -5.84 6.14
C VAL A 69 2.10 -5.61 7.63
N ARG A 70 2.30 -6.64 8.47
CA ARG A 70 2.29 -6.48 9.94
C ARG A 70 3.33 -5.47 10.41
N LYS A 71 4.53 -5.51 9.84
CA LYS A 71 5.61 -4.56 10.15
C LYS A 71 5.21 -3.14 9.79
N VAL A 72 4.78 -2.88 8.55
CA VAL A 72 4.37 -1.54 8.09
C VAL A 72 3.17 -1.03 8.88
N GLN A 73 2.17 -1.86 9.12
CA GLN A 73 1.00 -1.50 9.92
C GLN A 73 1.39 -1.08 11.35
N SER A 74 2.30 -1.81 12.01
CA SER A 74 2.79 -1.42 13.34
C SER A 74 3.53 -0.08 13.35
N LEU A 75 4.32 0.22 12.30
CA LEU A 75 5.02 1.50 12.18
C LEU A 75 4.04 2.66 11.96
N ILE A 76 2.97 2.44 11.18
CA ILE A 76 1.90 3.42 10.99
C ILE A 76 1.15 3.67 12.30
N GLN A 77 0.78 2.61 13.02
CA GLN A 77 0.10 2.73 14.32
C GLN A 77 0.96 3.47 15.37
N ALA A 78 2.28 3.32 15.30
CA ALA A 78 3.22 4.05 16.15
C ALA A 78 3.47 5.51 15.69
N GLY A 79 2.88 5.95 14.57
CA GLY A 79 3.10 7.28 14.00
C GLY A 79 4.47 7.47 13.36
N VAL A 80 5.19 6.38 13.07
CA VAL A 80 6.56 6.40 12.50
C VAL A 80 6.54 6.44 10.98
N ALA A 81 5.51 5.86 10.36
CA ALA A 81 5.40 5.70 8.93
C ALA A 81 4.05 6.14 8.38
N GLN A 82 4.03 6.50 7.10
CA GLN A 82 2.85 6.49 6.25
C GLN A 82 3.07 5.53 5.08
N CYS A 83 2.00 5.02 4.49
CA CYS A 83 2.05 4.15 3.32
C CYS A 83 0.93 4.54 2.38
N ILE A 84 1.21 4.53 1.07
CA ILE A 84 0.17 4.63 0.05
C ILE A 84 -0.18 3.25 -0.49
N LEU A 85 -1.32 3.16 -1.15
CA LEU A 85 -1.82 1.96 -1.81
C LEU A 85 -1.07 1.74 -3.14
N GLY A 86 -0.47 0.56 -3.30
CA GLY A 86 0.12 0.11 -4.56
C GLY A 86 -0.90 -0.61 -5.46
N ASN A 87 -0.44 -1.02 -6.65
CA ASN A 87 -1.31 -1.75 -7.57
C ASN A 87 -1.54 -3.19 -7.10
N HIS A 88 -0.61 -3.80 -6.35
CA HIS A 88 -0.74 -5.15 -5.82
C HIS A 88 -1.80 -5.21 -4.70
N GLU A 89 -1.79 -4.26 -3.76
CA GLU A 89 -2.85 -4.14 -2.77
C GLU A 89 -4.21 -3.84 -3.42
N MET A 90 -4.26 -2.97 -4.45
CA MET A 90 -5.49 -2.71 -5.21
C MET A 90 -6.03 -3.97 -5.89
N ASN A 91 -5.17 -4.82 -6.46
CA ASN A 91 -5.60 -6.09 -7.05
C ASN A 91 -6.26 -7.01 -6.01
N ILE A 92 -5.71 -7.06 -4.78
CA ILE A 92 -6.29 -7.81 -3.67
C ILE A 92 -7.65 -7.24 -3.26
N LEU A 93 -7.76 -5.91 -3.12
CA LEU A 93 -9.03 -5.24 -2.79
C LEU A 93 -10.13 -5.53 -3.81
N ARG A 94 -9.77 -5.65 -5.09
CA ARG A 94 -10.68 -6.01 -6.19
C ARG A 94 -10.96 -7.51 -6.31
N GLY A 95 -10.36 -8.34 -5.46
CA GLY A 95 -10.50 -9.80 -5.53
C GLY A 95 -9.88 -10.44 -6.78
N LEU A 96 -8.95 -9.76 -7.45
CA LEU A 96 -8.30 -10.29 -8.64
C LEU A 96 -7.29 -11.37 -8.26
N THR A 97 -7.33 -12.50 -8.97
CA THR A 97 -6.29 -13.53 -8.87
C THR A 97 -5.21 -13.25 -9.92
N LYS A 98 -3.98 -12.97 -9.48
CA LYS A 98 -2.82 -12.70 -10.33
C LYS A 98 -1.64 -13.57 -9.90
N GLN A 99 -0.66 -13.73 -10.79
CA GLN A 99 0.60 -14.37 -10.42
C GLN A 99 1.24 -13.59 -9.27
N GLY A 100 1.72 -14.28 -8.25
CA GLY A 100 2.31 -13.65 -7.07
C GLY A 100 1.39 -13.53 -5.86
N ASN A 101 0.06 -13.58 -6.03
CA ASN A 101 -0.89 -13.25 -4.95
C ASN A 101 -1.62 -14.45 -4.33
N ALA A 102 -1.22 -15.67 -4.69
CA ALA A 102 -1.85 -16.90 -4.25
C ALA A 102 -1.84 -17.09 -2.72
N TRP A 103 -0.85 -16.50 -2.04
CA TRP A 103 -0.69 -16.52 -0.58
C TRP A 103 -1.90 -15.96 0.17
N ILE A 104 -2.60 -14.96 -0.39
CA ILE A 104 -3.81 -14.36 0.22
C ILE A 104 -4.98 -15.36 0.27
N SER A 105 -4.94 -16.39 -0.57
CA SER A 105 -5.94 -17.47 -0.62
C SER A 105 -5.47 -18.74 0.08
N GLY A 106 -4.37 -18.68 0.84
CA GLY A 106 -3.84 -19.82 1.59
C GLY A 106 -2.95 -20.77 0.79
N LYS A 107 -2.49 -20.38 -0.41
CA LYS A 107 -1.56 -21.20 -1.21
C LYS A 107 -0.12 -20.86 -0.85
N THR A 108 0.66 -21.88 -0.50
CA THR A 108 2.03 -21.75 0.03
C THR A 108 3.11 -21.61 -1.04
N GLU A 109 2.73 -21.49 -2.30
CA GLU A 109 3.63 -21.51 -3.45
C GLU A 109 3.26 -20.39 -4.43
N SER A 110 4.28 -19.75 -4.98
CA SER A 110 4.13 -18.72 -5.98
C SER A 110 5.22 -18.80 -7.03
N LEU A 111 4.89 -18.40 -8.25
CA LEU A 111 5.80 -18.36 -9.38
C LEU A 111 6.48 -17.00 -9.43
N ASP A 112 7.80 -16.96 -9.42
CA ASP A 112 8.55 -15.75 -9.74
C ASP A 112 8.48 -15.42 -11.24
N ASN A 113 9.14 -14.33 -11.63
CA ASN A 113 9.22 -13.89 -13.03
C ASN A 113 10.01 -14.86 -13.94
N THR A 114 10.66 -15.88 -13.37
CA THR A 114 11.37 -16.95 -14.08
C THR A 114 10.58 -18.25 -14.15
N SER A 115 9.34 -18.26 -13.66
CA SER A 115 8.50 -19.46 -13.51
C SER A 115 9.04 -20.48 -12.51
N THR A 116 9.92 -20.05 -11.60
CA THR A 116 10.40 -20.87 -10.49
C THR A 116 9.40 -20.78 -9.33
N ILE A 117 9.07 -21.92 -8.72
CA ILE A 117 8.18 -21.99 -7.56
C ILE A 117 8.99 -21.66 -6.31
N HIS A 118 8.53 -20.67 -5.55
CA HIS A 118 9.09 -20.31 -4.25
C HIS A 118 8.05 -20.47 -3.15
N PRO A 119 8.45 -20.96 -1.97
CA PRO A 119 7.58 -20.96 -0.79
C PRO A 119 7.16 -19.54 -0.42
N GLN A 120 5.90 -19.36 -0.05
CA GLN A 120 5.39 -18.12 0.50
C GLN A 120 4.62 -18.38 1.80
N ALA A 121 4.83 -17.49 2.78
CA ALA A 121 3.99 -17.43 3.96
C ALA A 121 2.57 -17.05 3.55
N THR A 122 1.59 -17.69 4.19
CA THR A 122 0.17 -17.51 3.88
C THR A 122 -0.58 -16.94 5.06
N VAL A 123 -1.85 -16.61 4.84
CA VAL A 123 -2.77 -16.14 5.88
C VAL A 123 -3.98 -17.05 6.02
N ASN A 124 -4.50 -17.11 7.24
CA ASN A 124 -5.85 -17.64 7.46
C ASN A 124 -6.92 -16.59 7.11
N LEU A 125 -8.21 -16.96 7.23
CA LEU A 125 -9.31 -16.06 6.87
C LEU A 125 -9.34 -14.77 7.71
N THR A 126 -9.08 -14.87 9.01
CA THR A 126 -9.06 -13.70 9.91
C THR A 126 -7.91 -12.76 9.57
N GLU A 127 -6.70 -13.29 9.41
CA GLU A 127 -5.53 -12.49 9.01
C GLU A 127 -5.75 -11.82 7.66
N ARG A 128 -6.37 -12.53 6.69
CA ARG A 128 -6.75 -11.95 5.41
C ARG A 128 -7.72 -10.78 5.56
N GLU A 129 -8.76 -10.94 6.36
CA GLU A 129 -9.76 -9.89 6.60
C GLU A 129 -9.11 -8.66 7.25
N GLU A 130 -8.23 -8.86 8.23
CA GLU A 130 -7.47 -7.78 8.88
C GLU A 130 -6.59 -7.02 7.88
N MET A 131 -5.87 -7.72 7.01
CA MET A 131 -5.04 -7.10 5.98
C MET A 131 -5.86 -6.35 4.94
N VAL A 132 -6.96 -6.93 4.48
CA VAL A 132 -7.89 -6.26 3.55
C VAL A 132 -8.46 -4.99 4.17
N ASN A 133 -8.84 -5.05 5.44
CA ASN A 133 -9.32 -3.87 6.17
C ASN A 133 -8.24 -2.80 6.32
N PHE A 134 -6.98 -3.20 6.57
CA PHE A 134 -5.85 -2.28 6.55
C PHE A 134 -5.62 -1.66 5.17
N PHE A 135 -5.64 -2.42 4.08
CA PHE A 135 -5.45 -1.86 2.74
C PHE A 135 -6.53 -0.85 2.36
N LYS A 136 -7.77 -1.04 2.83
CA LYS A 136 -8.87 -0.07 2.63
C LYS A 136 -8.62 1.28 3.29
N THR A 137 -7.74 1.37 4.30
CA THR A 137 -7.42 2.65 4.96
C THR A 137 -6.25 3.39 4.31
N LEU A 138 -5.54 2.76 3.37
CA LEU A 138 -4.38 3.38 2.75
C LEU A 138 -4.79 4.48 1.75
N PRO A 139 -4.18 5.69 1.84
CA PRO A 139 -4.35 6.73 0.84
C PRO A 139 -3.72 6.30 -0.49
N VAL A 140 -4.11 6.96 -1.59
CA VAL A 140 -3.48 6.75 -2.90
C VAL A 140 -2.31 7.69 -3.16
N ALA A 141 -2.22 8.79 -2.40
CA ALA A 141 -1.10 9.71 -2.46
C ALA A 141 -0.84 10.42 -1.13
N LEU A 142 0.40 10.86 -0.96
CA LEU A 142 0.82 11.75 0.12
C LEU A 142 1.42 13.03 -0.49
N GLU A 143 1.19 14.18 0.14
CA GLU A 143 1.76 15.44 -0.34
C GLU A 143 2.21 16.40 0.78
N ARG A 144 3.21 17.21 0.43
CA ARG A 144 3.65 18.43 1.09
C ARG A 144 4.00 19.44 -0.01
N ASP A 145 4.22 20.70 0.35
CA ASP A 145 4.49 21.77 -0.60
C ASP A 145 5.69 21.50 -1.52
N ASP A 146 6.67 20.71 -1.06
CA ASP A 146 7.92 20.37 -1.75
C ASP A 146 7.99 18.93 -2.27
N LEU A 147 7.04 18.06 -1.90
CA LEU A 147 7.12 16.61 -2.17
C LEU A 147 5.75 15.99 -2.39
N ARG A 148 5.65 15.14 -3.40
CA ARG A 148 4.48 14.29 -3.68
C ARG A 148 4.93 12.86 -3.80
N VAL A 149 4.16 11.95 -3.17
CA VAL A 149 4.41 10.52 -3.18
C VAL A 149 3.19 9.82 -3.74
N VAL A 150 3.38 9.12 -4.85
CA VAL A 150 2.38 8.31 -5.57
C VAL A 150 3.10 7.06 -6.08
N HIS A 151 2.38 5.95 -6.18
CA HIS A 151 2.97 4.67 -6.56
C HIS A 151 3.46 4.66 -8.01
N ALA A 152 2.63 5.14 -8.95
CA ALA A 152 2.94 5.09 -10.38
C ALA A 152 3.26 6.47 -10.97
N CYS A 153 2.24 7.31 -11.18
CA CYS A 153 2.40 8.60 -11.84
C CYS A 153 1.47 9.64 -11.23
N TRP A 154 1.97 10.86 -11.08
CA TRP A 154 1.19 12.00 -10.62
C TRP A 154 0.54 12.68 -11.82
N ASP A 155 -0.80 12.71 -11.84
CA ASP A 155 -1.57 13.52 -12.77
C ASP A 155 -2.48 14.48 -11.98
N ASN A 156 -2.31 15.79 -12.20
CA ASN A 156 -3.06 16.81 -11.46
C ASN A 156 -4.57 16.68 -11.66
N SER A 157 -5.02 16.33 -12.87
CA SER A 157 -6.46 16.22 -13.15
C SER A 157 -7.08 15.04 -12.40
N CYS A 158 -6.39 13.89 -12.38
CA CYS A 158 -6.80 12.73 -11.59
C CYS A 158 -6.80 13.03 -10.09
N ILE A 159 -5.77 13.69 -9.57
CA ILE A 159 -5.66 14.02 -8.15
C ILE A 159 -6.79 14.96 -7.72
N GLU A 160 -7.08 16.02 -8.48
CA GLU A 160 -8.17 16.95 -8.14
C GLU A 160 -9.54 16.29 -8.21
N LEU A 161 -9.75 15.32 -9.11
CA LEU A 161 -10.99 14.56 -9.19
C LEU A 161 -11.27 13.75 -7.92
N ILE A 162 -10.23 13.15 -7.33
CA ILE A 162 -10.36 12.22 -6.20
C ILE A 162 -10.02 12.84 -4.84
N ARG A 163 -9.58 14.10 -4.80
CA ARG A 163 -9.07 14.78 -3.59
C ARG A 163 -10.06 14.76 -2.41
N ASN A 164 -11.35 14.77 -2.73
CA ASN A 164 -12.43 14.76 -1.73
C ASN A 164 -13.10 13.39 -1.56
N ASP A 165 -12.61 12.36 -2.26
CA ASP A 165 -13.15 11.03 -2.12
C ASP A 165 -12.63 10.36 -0.84
N PRO A 166 -13.47 9.54 -0.16
CA PRO A 166 -13.11 8.91 1.11
C PRO A 166 -12.59 7.47 0.97
N ASN A 167 -12.78 6.82 -0.18
CA ASN A 167 -12.52 5.38 -0.33
C ASN A 167 -11.88 5.04 -1.69
N SER A 168 -10.76 4.33 -1.67
CA SER A 168 -9.92 4.08 -2.84
C SER A 168 -10.58 3.08 -3.79
N LEU A 169 -11.25 2.07 -3.26
CA LEU A 169 -11.95 1.05 -4.04
C LEU A 169 -13.19 1.62 -4.73
N GLU A 170 -14.05 2.33 -4.00
CA GLU A 170 -15.25 2.96 -4.58
C GLU A 170 -14.89 4.01 -5.64
N THR A 171 -13.83 4.78 -5.38
CA THR A 171 -13.29 5.76 -6.34
C THR A 171 -12.79 5.05 -7.60
N PHE A 172 -12.00 3.98 -7.43
CA PHE A 172 -11.52 3.19 -8.55
C PHE A 172 -12.68 2.62 -9.38
N GLU A 173 -13.68 1.99 -8.76
CA GLU A 173 -14.85 1.43 -9.45
C GLU A 173 -15.63 2.50 -10.22
N ARG A 174 -15.85 3.67 -9.61
CA ARG A 174 -16.56 4.81 -10.23
C ARG A 174 -15.85 5.31 -11.49
N HIS A 175 -14.52 5.40 -11.46
CA HIS A 175 -13.72 5.92 -12.56
C HIS A 175 -13.41 4.86 -13.62
N MET A 176 -13.27 3.58 -13.26
CA MET A 176 -13.15 2.49 -14.23
C MET A 176 -14.38 2.37 -15.11
N LEU A 177 -15.58 2.43 -14.52
CA LEU A 177 -16.82 2.44 -15.30
C LEU A 177 -16.92 3.63 -16.27
N ARG A 178 -16.21 4.73 -15.99
CA ARG A 178 -16.13 5.87 -16.91
C ARG A 178 -15.16 5.59 -18.05
N ILE A 179 -13.98 5.05 -17.75
CA ILE A 179 -12.97 4.68 -18.74
C ILE A 179 -13.50 3.60 -19.68
N ASP A 180 -14.13 2.55 -19.16
CA ASP A 180 -14.70 1.47 -19.99
C ASP A 180 -15.78 2.01 -20.94
N ARG A 181 -16.63 2.95 -20.48
CA ARG A 181 -17.63 3.63 -21.33
C ARG A 181 -17.03 4.54 -22.40
N GLU A 182 -15.91 5.19 -22.10
CA GLU A 182 -15.19 6.04 -23.05
C GLU A 182 -14.43 5.20 -24.10
N ILE A 183 -13.97 4.00 -23.74
CA ILE A 183 -13.34 3.04 -24.66
C ILE A 183 -14.38 2.34 -25.54
N GLU A 184 -15.53 1.94 -25.00
CA GLU A 184 -16.62 1.28 -25.76
C GLU A 184 -17.36 2.23 -26.72
N SER A 185 -17.14 3.55 -26.59
CA SER A 185 -17.72 4.57 -27.48
C SER A 185 -16.80 4.99 -28.63
N HIS A 186 -15.65 4.33 -28.78
CA HIS A 186 -14.69 4.47 -29.90
C HIS A 186 -14.50 3.13 -30.62
#